data_AF-A0A158FHI3-F1
#
_entry.id   AF-A0A158FHI3-F1
#
_cell.length_a   1.000
_cell.length_b   1.000
_cell.length_c   1.000
_cell.angle_alpha   90.00
_cell.angle_beta   90.00
_cell.angle_gamma   90.00
#
_symmetry.space_group_name_H-M   'P 1'
#
loop_
_entity.id
_entity.type
_entity.pdbx_description
1 polymer ?
#
loop_
_entity_poly.entity_id
_entity_poly.type
_entity_poly.pdbx_seq_one_letter_code
_entity_poly.pdbx_strand_id
1 'polypeptide(L)'
;MVCVNSRLPFFKQVDALIFQRGIIVEDLAKRADMTPDQLKETLRSEHDVAISTLNSLAAALDSEWVLVPREHLTAVRRLLDGSGAVPDFAALSAAELYLATRLGARDSEAVNEAASDNAPVHRQKNQNDKKAKLDSETDPHADLVKSGALISEESLRKQLGISATRMEALVSDGSIFALDVDSRKVYPAILCNSALCLDRLWKIAKVIVPAPPAMRLDFLTQACAALEDRAPVDLLDDDRDYKQLRAYAKGWASEFSRTAVVVWDADTREELSLAKPIYTCSAALDPRRPLWRRALIAIRAPGYTQPVEAPPALASMVIVVERAVAGQEGTVPEAGFVCHLRGRILATTVHASDGAEISHEMKLTTKQPTVVDVADALFTLLGKVNRRADLATSKVRTKKGPVAGLKKTSSRRRHKG
;
A
#
# COMPACT_ATOMS: atom_id res chain seq x y z
N MET A 1 -27.75 -4.37 12.91
CA MET A 1 -26.63 -3.75 13.62
C MET A 1 -26.75 -2.25 13.48
N VAL A 2 -26.80 -1.51 14.59
CA VAL A 2 -27.00 -0.05 14.57
C VAL A 2 -25.78 0.62 15.22
N CYS A 3 -25.19 1.61 14.53
CA CYS A 3 -23.95 2.25 14.96
C CYS A 3 -24.23 3.65 15.56
N VAL A 4 -23.92 3.81 16.84
CA VAL A 4 -24.28 5.01 17.65
C VAL A 4 -23.45 6.27 17.29
N ASN A 5 -22.64 6.25 16.21
CA ASN A 5 -21.79 7.39 15.82
C ASN A 5 -21.92 7.78 14.34
N SER A 6 -23.13 7.69 13.79
CA SER A 6 -23.39 8.03 12.39
C SER A 6 -23.56 9.56 12.18
N ARG A 7 -23.29 10.07 10.97
CA ARG A 7 -23.59 11.48 10.57
C ARG A 7 -25.08 11.87 10.75
N LEU A 8 -25.98 10.89 10.88
CA LEU A 8 -27.37 11.15 11.21
C LEU A 8 -27.53 11.15 12.73
N PRO A 9 -28.21 12.17 13.29
CA PRO A 9 -28.59 12.16 14.70
C PRO A 9 -29.19 10.81 15.08
N PHE A 10 -28.86 10.33 16.28
CA PHE A 10 -29.32 9.04 16.82
C PHE A 10 -30.81 8.78 16.54
N PHE A 11 -31.66 9.79 16.73
CA PHE A 11 -33.10 9.68 16.50
C PHE A 11 -33.48 9.37 15.06
N LYS A 12 -32.79 9.93 14.05
CA LYS A 12 -33.08 9.63 12.64
C LYS A 12 -32.77 8.18 12.30
N GLN A 13 -31.79 7.58 12.99
CA GLN A 13 -31.46 6.16 12.81
C GLN A 13 -32.55 5.28 13.45
N VAL A 14 -33.03 5.65 14.64
CA VAL A 14 -34.13 4.95 15.30
C VAL A 14 -35.42 5.09 14.48
N ASP A 15 -35.76 6.28 14.01
CA ASP A 15 -36.94 6.53 13.16
C ASP A 15 -36.90 5.71 11.87
N ALA A 16 -35.74 5.64 11.20
CA ALA A 16 -35.56 4.82 10.01
C ALA A 16 -35.80 3.33 10.28
N LEU A 17 -35.35 2.83 11.45
CA LEU A 17 -35.56 1.44 11.85
C LEU A 17 -37.01 1.15 12.24
N ILE A 18 -37.66 2.06 12.97
CA ILE A 18 -39.09 2.00 13.30
C ILE A 18 -39.90 1.90 12.01
N PHE A 19 -39.61 2.77 11.03
CA PHE A 19 -40.24 2.78 9.72
C PHE A 19 -39.99 1.46 8.97
N GLN A 20 -38.74 1.01 8.89
CA GLN A 20 -38.35 -0.21 8.19
C GLN A 20 -39.02 -1.47 8.77
N ARG A 21 -39.23 -1.51 10.10
CA ARG A 21 -39.84 -2.64 10.80
C ARG A 21 -41.36 -2.53 10.94
N GLY A 22 -41.97 -1.42 10.52
CA GLY A 22 -43.41 -1.18 10.66
C GLY A 22 -43.88 -1.14 12.12
N ILE A 23 -43.00 -0.74 13.04
CA ILE A 23 -43.33 -0.64 14.47
C ILE A 23 -43.94 0.75 14.71
N ILE A 24 -45.02 0.85 15.49
CA ILE A 24 -45.55 2.15 15.93
C ILE A 24 -44.83 2.61 17.22
N VAL A 25 -44.70 3.91 17.41
CA VAL A 25 -43.93 4.49 18.53
C VAL A 25 -44.48 4.04 19.89
N GLU A 26 -45.80 3.87 19.99
CA GLU A 26 -46.50 3.39 21.18
C GLU A 26 -46.10 1.95 21.53
N ASP A 27 -45.95 1.09 20.53
CA ASP A 27 -45.51 -0.30 20.71
C ASP A 27 -44.04 -0.37 21.08
N LEU A 28 -43.20 0.50 20.50
CA LEU A 28 -41.80 0.58 20.86
C LEU A 28 -41.62 1.04 22.31
N ALA A 29 -42.37 2.06 22.73
CA ALA A 29 -42.34 2.57 24.11
C ALA A 29 -42.74 1.47 25.09
N LYS A 30 -43.84 0.76 24.81
CA LYS A 30 -44.31 -0.37 25.62
C LYS A 30 -43.28 -1.50 25.71
N ARG A 31 -42.58 -1.82 24.62
CA ARG A 31 -41.55 -2.87 24.59
C ARG A 31 -40.26 -2.46 25.31
N ALA A 32 -39.93 -1.18 25.31
CA ALA A 32 -38.75 -0.63 25.99
C ALA A 32 -39.00 -0.33 27.48
N ASP A 33 -40.21 -0.61 27.99
CA ASP A 33 -40.67 -0.25 29.33
C ASP A 33 -40.59 1.27 29.61
N MET A 34 -41.02 2.06 28.63
CA MET A 34 -41.01 3.53 28.66
C MET A 34 -42.39 4.09 28.32
N THR A 35 -42.74 5.26 28.84
CA THR A 35 -43.91 5.98 28.33
C THR A 35 -43.62 6.55 26.94
N PRO A 36 -44.63 6.73 26.05
CA PRO A 36 -44.42 7.35 24.74
C PRO A 36 -43.77 8.72 24.81
N ASP A 37 -44.05 9.49 25.87
CA ASP A 37 -43.44 10.81 26.10
C ASP A 37 -41.97 10.68 26.54
N GLN A 38 -41.62 9.73 27.40
CA GLN A 38 -40.22 9.43 27.75
C GLN A 38 -39.42 8.97 26.53
N LEU A 39 -40.02 8.15 25.66
CA LEU A 39 -39.39 7.71 24.42
C LEU A 39 -39.15 8.90 23.49
N LYS A 40 -40.16 9.75 23.27
CA LYS A 40 -40.02 10.96 22.44
C LYS A 40 -38.97 11.92 23.00
N GLU A 41 -38.93 12.09 24.32
CA GLU A 41 -37.95 12.95 24.97
C GLU A 41 -36.53 12.37 24.83
N THR A 42 -36.37 11.06 25.04
CA THR A 42 -35.09 10.36 24.85
C THR A 42 -34.59 10.44 23.41
N LEU A 43 -35.50 10.38 22.43
CA LEU A 43 -35.16 10.54 21.02
C LEU A 43 -34.86 12.01 20.67
N ARG A 44 -35.44 12.98 21.37
CA ARG A 44 -35.20 14.41 21.12
C ARG A 44 -34.00 14.98 21.88
N SER A 45 -33.62 14.38 23.01
CA SER A 45 -32.60 14.95 23.88
C SER A 45 -31.25 14.92 23.18
N GLU A 46 -30.56 16.07 23.17
CA GLU A 46 -29.15 16.19 22.78
C GLU A 46 -28.19 15.69 23.89
N HIS A 47 -28.74 15.16 24.98
CA HIS A 47 -27.99 14.70 26.15
C HIS A 47 -27.59 13.22 26.02
N ASP A 48 -26.53 12.85 26.73
CA ASP A 48 -26.05 11.48 26.81
C ASP A 48 -27.16 10.55 27.32
N VAL A 49 -27.63 9.66 26.45
CA VAL A 49 -28.60 8.62 26.79
C VAL A 49 -27.89 7.54 27.59
N ALA A 50 -28.44 7.16 28.74
CA ALA A 50 -27.89 6.08 29.55
C ALA A 50 -27.82 4.77 28.74
N ILE A 51 -26.75 3.99 28.93
CA ILE A 51 -26.54 2.70 28.25
C ILE A 51 -27.70 1.74 28.50
N SER A 52 -28.31 1.79 29.69
CA SER A 52 -29.51 1.00 30.02
C SER A 52 -30.67 1.31 29.07
N THR A 53 -30.92 2.58 28.78
CA THR A 53 -31.97 3.01 27.85
C THR A 53 -31.66 2.58 26.42
N LEU A 54 -30.40 2.67 25.99
CA LEU A 54 -29.98 2.13 24.70
C LEU A 54 -30.24 0.62 24.63
N ASN A 55 -29.87 -0.15 25.66
CA ASN A 55 -30.11 -1.59 25.70
C ASN A 55 -31.60 -1.96 25.66
N SER A 56 -32.45 -1.23 26.38
CA SER A 56 -33.92 -1.40 26.31
C SER A 56 -34.46 -1.13 24.91
N LEU A 57 -33.98 -0.08 24.24
CA LEU A 57 -34.35 0.19 22.85
C LEU A 57 -33.84 -0.87 21.88
N ALA A 58 -32.62 -1.39 22.09
CA ALA A 58 -32.06 -2.48 21.29
C ALA A 58 -32.97 -3.71 21.35
N ALA A 59 -33.28 -4.15 22.57
CA ALA A 59 -34.12 -5.30 22.84
C ALA A 59 -35.52 -5.12 22.28
N ALA A 60 -36.13 -3.94 22.46
CA ALA A 60 -37.45 -3.61 21.95
C ALA A 60 -37.51 -3.61 20.41
N LEU A 61 -36.42 -3.18 19.77
CA LEU A 61 -36.23 -3.21 18.32
C LEU A 61 -35.66 -4.53 17.82
N ASP A 62 -35.46 -5.56 18.65
CA ASP A 62 -34.77 -6.82 18.27
C ASP A 62 -33.51 -6.54 17.44
N SER A 63 -32.61 -5.76 18.05
CA SER A 63 -31.40 -5.24 17.42
C SER A 63 -30.26 -5.18 18.43
N GLU A 64 -29.03 -5.26 17.91
CA GLU A 64 -27.81 -5.12 18.70
C GLU A 64 -27.11 -3.81 18.32
N TRP A 65 -26.71 -3.05 19.35
CA TRP A 65 -25.89 -1.85 19.19
C TRP A 65 -24.43 -2.25 19.15
N VAL A 66 -23.69 -1.70 18.19
CA VAL A 66 -22.23 -1.81 18.17
C VAL A 66 -21.68 -0.41 18.30
N LEU A 67 -20.95 -0.17 19.39
CA LEU A 67 -20.16 1.04 19.57
C LEU A 67 -18.93 0.94 18.67
N VAL A 68 -18.87 1.84 17.69
CA VAL A 68 -17.76 1.91 16.73
C VAL A 68 -17.01 3.21 17.00
N PRO A 69 -15.72 3.15 17.39
CA PRO A 69 -14.88 4.33 17.45
C PRO A 69 -14.95 5.09 16.13
N ARG A 70 -14.92 6.43 16.17
CA ARG A 70 -15.21 7.27 14.99
C ARG A 70 -14.28 6.96 13.82
N GLU A 71 -13.03 6.63 14.11
CA GLU A 71 -11.99 6.20 13.18
C GLU A 71 -12.32 4.93 12.41
N HIS A 72 -13.18 4.05 12.96
CA HIS A 72 -13.57 2.78 12.34
C HIS A 72 -14.93 2.85 11.64
N LEU A 73 -15.63 3.98 11.70
CA LEU A 73 -16.99 4.12 11.20
C LEU A 73 -17.10 3.91 9.68
N THR A 74 -16.11 4.39 8.92
CA THR A 74 -16.06 4.20 7.46
C THR A 74 -15.86 2.74 7.08
N ALA A 75 -15.04 2.01 7.85
CA ALA A 75 -14.81 0.59 7.62
C ALA A 75 -16.06 -0.24 7.93
N VAL A 76 -16.73 0.03 9.06
CA VAL A 76 -17.96 -0.68 9.44
C VAL A 76 -19.11 -0.39 8.47
N ARG A 77 -19.22 0.84 7.95
CA ARG A 77 -20.24 1.17 6.91
C ARG A 77 -20.01 0.41 5.62
N ARG A 78 -18.78 0.37 5.11
CA ARG A 78 -18.45 -0.43 3.92
C ARG A 78 -18.77 -1.91 4.09
N LEU A 79 -18.56 -2.44 5.31
CA LEU A 79 -18.93 -3.80 5.67
C LEU A 79 -20.46 -4.00 5.65
N LEU A 80 -21.22 -3.07 6.25
CA LEU A 80 -22.68 -3.14 6.36
C LEU A 80 -23.41 -2.89 5.04
N ASP A 81 -22.89 -2.02 4.18
CA ASP A 81 -23.49 -1.66 2.88
C ASP A 81 -23.33 -2.78 1.82
N GLY A 82 -22.90 -3.98 2.21
CA GLY A 82 -22.68 -5.11 1.29
C GLY A 82 -21.54 -4.88 0.28
N SER A 83 -20.86 -3.73 0.36
CA SER A 83 -19.67 -3.40 -0.41
C SER A 83 -18.42 -4.14 0.10
N GLY A 84 -18.57 -4.89 1.21
CA GLY A 84 -17.53 -5.65 1.90
C GLY A 84 -17.26 -7.04 1.33
N ALA A 85 -17.02 -7.15 0.03
CA ALA A 85 -16.45 -8.37 -0.54
C ALA A 85 -15.32 -8.10 -1.52
N VAL A 86 -14.54 -7.07 -1.20
CA VAL A 86 -13.15 -6.95 -1.61
C VAL A 86 -12.33 -7.40 -0.39
N PRO A 87 -11.21 -8.13 -0.55
CA PRO A 87 -10.34 -8.49 0.56
C PRO A 87 -10.04 -7.25 1.39
N ASP A 88 -9.76 -7.43 2.67
CA ASP A 88 -9.40 -6.35 3.57
C ASP A 88 -8.04 -5.74 3.17
N PHE A 89 -8.00 -5.05 2.03
CA PHE A 89 -6.95 -4.12 1.65
C PHE A 89 -6.89 -2.97 2.66
N ALA A 90 -7.92 -2.79 3.50
CA ALA A 90 -7.92 -1.82 4.60
C ALA A 90 -7.24 -2.35 5.87
N ALA A 91 -6.86 -3.64 5.96
CA ALA A 91 -5.95 -4.12 6.99
C ALA A 91 -4.60 -3.46 6.73
N LEU A 92 -4.37 -2.33 7.39
CA LEU A 92 -3.14 -1.56 7.28
C LEU A 92 -1.97 -2.49 7.67
N SER A 93 -0.99 -2.62 6.79
CA SER A 93 0.32 -3.17 7.13
C SER A 93 0.92 -2.38 8.29
N ALA A 94 1.91 -2.94 8.98
CA ALA A 94 2.65 -2.19 10.00
C ALA A 94 3.20 -0.87 9.44
N ALA A 95 3.67 -0.87 8.19
CA ALA A 95 4.05 0.32 7.43
C ALA A 95 2.90 1.31 7.23
N GLU A 96 1.70 0.86 6.84
CA GLU A 96 0.54 1.74 6.66
C GLU A 96 -0.02 2.27 7.98
N LEU A 97 0.01 1.46 9.06
CA LEU A 97 -0.33 1.92 10.42
C LEU A 97 0.65 3.00 10.88
N TYR A 98 1.94 2.80 10.61
CA TYR A 98 2.98 3.78 10.92
C TYR A 98 2.78 5.08 10.12
N LEU A 99 2.49 4.98 8.82
CA LEU A 99 2.17 6.14 7.99
C LEU A 99 0.89 6.85 8.47
N ALA A 100 -0.16 6.10 8.80
CA ALA A 100 -1.42 6.66 9.28
C ALA A 100 -1.27 7.37 10.63
N THR A 101 -0.47 6.82 11.55
CA THR A 101 -0.18 7.46 12.85
C THR A 101 0.69 8.71 12.72
N ARG A 102 1.65 8.72 11.79
CA ARG A 102 2.59 9.84 11.64
C ARG A 102 2.08 10.95 10.70
N LEU A 103 1.31 10.61 9.69
CA LEU A 103 0.68 11.55 8.75
C LEU A 103 -0.73 11.97 9.21
N GLY A 104 -1.51 11.04 9.77
CA GLY A 104 -2.90 11.27 10.21
C GLY A 104 -3.05 12.07 11.50
N ALA A 105 -1.95 12.38 12.20
CA ALA A 105 -1.96 13.37 13.27
C ALA A 105 -2.21 14.82 12.78
N ARG A 106 -2.31 15.05 11.46
CA ARG A 106 -2.40 16.39 10.86
C ARG A 106 -3.71 16.70 10.13
N ASP A 107 -4.44 15.70 9.64
CA ASP A 107 -5.63 15.93 8.80
C ASP A 107 -6.97 15.83 9.53
N SER A 108 -6.98 15.57 10.85
CA SER A 108 -8.23 15.39 11.61
C SER A 108 -8.95 16.69 11.99
N GLU A 109 -8.32 17.87 11.84
CA GLU A 109 -8.96 19.17 12.10
C GLU A 109 -9.50 19.89 10.84
N ALA A 110 -9.04 19.57 9.63
CA ALA A 110 -9.32 20.39 8.45
C ALA A 110 -10.62 20.05 7.67
N VAL A 111 -11.32 18.94 7.97
CA VAL A 111 -12.45 18.47 7.13
C VAL A 111 -13.85 18.75 7.75
N ASN A 112 -13.96 19.40 8.91
CA ASN A 112 -15.25 19.66 9.58
C ASN A 112 -15.84 21.08 9.45
N GLU A 113 -15.25 22.01 8.67
CA GLU A 113 -15.74 23.42 8.63
C GLU A 113 -16.26 23.88 7.25
N ALA A 114 -16.73 22.97 6.38
CA ALA A 114 -17.25 23.30 5.04
C ALA A 114 -18.74 22.99 4.78
N ALA A 115 -19.53 22.71 5.81
CA ALA A 115 -20.96 22.46 5.63
C ALA A 115 -21.82 23.13 6.72
N SER A 116 -21.77 24.46 6.78
CA SER A 116 -22.87 25.25 7.37
C SER A 116 -22.74 26.70 6.91
N ASP A 117 -23.56 27.11 5.96
CA ASP A 117 -23.83 28.52 5.67
C ASP A 117 -25.35 28.70 5.54
N ASN A 118 -25.94 29.39 6.54
CA ASN A 118 -27.07 30.29 6.35
C ASN A 118 -27.16 31.32 7.50
N ALA A 119 -26.63 32.52 7.20
CA ALA A 119 -27.01 33.86 7.70
C ALA A 119 -26.60 34.31 9.15
N PRO A 120 -26.59 35.63 9.47
CA PRO A 120 -25.37 36.44 9.42
C PRO A 120 -25.07 37.27 10.69
N VAL A 121 -24.00 38.09 10.62
CA VAL A 121 -23.57 39.19 11.50
C VAL A 121 -22.39 38.86 12.44
N HIS A 122 -21.32 39.67 12.34
CA HIS A 122 -20.01 39.61 13.03
C HIS A 122 -18.93 38.65 12.47
N ARG A 123 -18.49 38.88 11.22
CA ARG A 123 -17.36 38.14 10.62
C ARG A 123 -16.42 39.05 9.83
N GLN A 124 -15.69 39.95 10.50
CA GLN A 124 -14.57 40.67 9.87
C GLN A 124 -13.29 40.74 10.73
N LYS A 125 -13.33 40.40 12.04
CA LYS A 125 -12.13 40.41 12.89
C LYS A 125 -11.41 39.05 13.01
N ASN A 126 -12.12 37.93 12.84
CA ASN A 126 -11.56 36.59 13.04
C ASN A 126 -10.97 35.91 11.79
N GLN A 127 -11.06 36.52 10.61
CA GLN A 127 -10.48 35.95 9.38
C GLN A 127 -8.98 36.24 9.21
N ASN A 128 -8.48 37.35 9.77
CA ASN A 128 -7.05 37.65 9.73
C ASN A 128 -6.24 36.79 10.71
N ASP A 129 -6.80 36.45 11.88
CA ASP A 129 -6.13 35.58 12.86
C ASP A 129 -6.18 34.09 12.46
N LYS A 130 -7.24 33.63 11.78
CA LYS A 130 -7.29 32.26 11.22
C LYS A 130 -6.33 32.07 10.03
N LYS A 131 -6.10 33.11 9.21
CA LYS A 131 -5.12 33.05 8.10
C LYS A 131 -3.67 33.05 8.60
N ALA A 132 -3.37 33.79 9.66
CA ALA A 132 -2.04 33.79 10.27
C ALA A 132 -1.70 32.50 11.06
N LYS A 133 -2.70 31.71 11.46
CA LYS A 133 -2.51 30.46 12.24
C LYS A 133 -2.42 29.20 11.37
N LEU A 134 -2.82 29.27 10.10
CA LEU A 134 -2.67 28.18 9.13
C LEU A 134 -1.29 28.20 8.43
N ASP A 135 -0.57 29.32 8.50
CA ASP A 135 0.74 29.52 7.87
C ASP A 135 1.94 29.18 8.79
N SER A 136 1.71 28.64 10.00
CA SER A 136 2.78 28.29 10.96
C SER A 136 2.86 26.80 11.30
N GLU A 137 2.24 25.94 10.49
CA GLU A 137 2.41 24.50 10.58
C GLU A 137 3.81 24.13 10.05
N THR A 138 4.79 24.16 10.96
CA THR A 138 6.19 23.97 10.60
C THR A 138 6.39 22.52 10.14
N ASP A 139 6.80 22.33 8.88
CA ASP A 139 7.20 21.04 8.35
C ASP A 139 8.23 20.41 9.31
N PRO A 140 8.02 19.18 9.82
CA PRO A 140 8.89 18.56 10.82
C PRO A 140 10.29 18.30 10.25
N HIS A 141 10.47 18.40 8.94
CA HIS A 141 11.75 18.32 8.26
C HIS A 141 12.41 19.70 8.09
N ALA A 142 11.73 20.82 8.37
CA ALA A 142 12.33 22.17 8.32
C ALA A 142 13.51 22.31 9.30
N ASP A 143 13.40 21.69 10.49
CA ASP A 143 14.50 21.68 11.46
C ASP A 143 15.67 20.79 11.01
N LEU A 144 15.40 19.76 10.19
CA LEU A 144 16.46 18.95 9.56
C LEU A 144 17.19 19.70 8.44
N VAL A 145 16.51 20.63 7.76
CA VAL A 145 17.17 21.56 6.82
C VAL A 145 18.06 22.53 7.58
N LYS A 146 17.57 23.13 8.68
CA LYS A 146 18.36 24.05 9.51
C LYS A 146 19.59 23.40 10.14
N SER A 147 19.48 22.13 10.56
CA SER A 147 20.61 21.40 11.15
C SER A 147 21.64 20.91 10.12
N GLY A 148 21.34 21.03 8.82
CA GLY A 148 22.18 20.53 7.74
C GLY A 148 22.06 19.01 7.49
N ALA A 149 21.13 18.33 8.17
CA ALA A 149 20.83 16.93 7.91
C ALA A 149 20.17 16.71 6.53
N LEU A 150 19.48 17.73 6.01
CA LEU A 150 18.97 17.81 4.64
C LEU A 150 19.67 18.94 3.87
N ILE A 151 20.12 18.65 2.65
CA ILE A 151 20.90 19.56 1.81
C ILE A 151 20.28 19.71 0.41
N SER A 152 20.63 20.77 -0.30
CA SER A 152 20.19 21.00 -1.67
C SER A 152 20.85 20.03 -2.66
N GLU A 153 20.24 19.84 -3.84
CA GLU A 153 20.81 19.02 -4.92
C GLU A 153 22.22 19.50 -5.32
N GLU A 154 22.39 20.82 -5.45
CA GLU A 154 23.67 21.43 -5.81
C GLU A 154 24.76 21.09 -4.78
N SER A 155 24.42 21.17 -3.50
CA SER A 155 25.34 20.83 -2.40
C SER A 155 25.69 19.34 -2.42
N LEU A 156 24.69 18.46 -2.58
CA LEU A 156 24.90 17.01 -2.65
C LEU A 156 25.82 16.64 -3.81
N ARG A 157 25.57 17.22 -5.00
CA ARG A 157 26.39 17.00 -6.19
C ARG A 157 27.82 17.48 -6.02
N LYS A 158 28.01 18.66 -5.41
CA LYS A 158 29.33 19.20 -5.10
C LYS A 158 30.09 18.30 -4.12
N GLN A 159 29.43 17.80 -3.08
CA GLN A 159 30.06 16.89 -2.11
C GLN A 159 30.40 15.52 -2.72
N LEU A 160 29.56 15.00 -3.61
CA LEU A 160 29.82 13.73 -4.30
C LEU A 160 30.77 13.86 -5.50
N GLY A 161 31.02 15.09 -5.99
CA GLY A 161 31.81 15.33 -7.20
C GLY A 161 31.16 14.78 -8.47
N ILE A 162 29.83 14.80 -8.58
CA ILE A 162 29.08 14.20 -9.70
C ILE A 162 28.34 15.22 -10.57
N SER A 163 28.15 14.87 -11.85
CA SER A 163 27.35 15.65 -12.79
C SER A 163 25.85 15.55 -12.51
N ALA A 164 25.06 16.46 -13.08
CA ALA A 164 23.60 16.44 -13.03
C ALA A 164 23.03 15.12 -13.56
N THR A 165 23.52 14.68 -14.73
CA THR A 165 23.10 13.43 -15.36
C THR A 165 23.39 12.21 -14.48
N ARG A 166 24.54 12.21 -13.76
CA ARG A 166 24.84 11.13 -12.83
C ARG A 166 23.95 11.17 -11.59
N MET A 167 23.62 12.37 -11.10
CA MET A 167 22.69 12.56 -10.00
C MET A 167 21.29 12.04 -10.36
N GLU A 168 20.75 12.41 -11.53
CA GLU A 168 19.48 11.88 -12.05
C GLU A 168 19.50 10.35 -12.13
N ALA A 169 20.61 9.75 -12.59
CA ALA A 169 20.73 8.29 -12.63
C ALA A 169 20.70 7.65 -11.24
N LEU A 170 21.32 8.26 -10.22
CA LEU A 170 21.28 7.79 -8.84
C LEU A 170 19.92 7.96 -8.17
N VAL A 171 19.18 9.01 -8.55
CA VAL A 171 17.79 9.22 -8.09
C VAL A 171 16.86 8.22 -8.77
N SER A 172 16.99 8.05 -10.08
CA SER A 172 16.16 7.15 -10.88
C SER A 172 16.32 5.69 -10.46
N ASP A 173 17.55 5.26 -10.13
CA ASP A 173 17.80 3.89 -9.68
C ASP A 173 17.56 3.66 -8.18
N GLY A 174 17.21 4.72 -7.43
CA GLY A 174 16.91 4.68 -6.00
C GLY A 174 18.12 4.59 -5.08
N SER A 175 19.35 4.80 -5.58
CA SER A 175 20.55 4.98 -4.74
C SER A 175 20.43 6.19 -3.82
N ILE A 176 19.78 7.24 -4.32
CA ILE A 176 19.54 8.50 -3.65
C ILE A 176 18.05 8.80 -3.73
N PHE A 177 17.51 9.47 -2.72
CA PHE A 177 16.12 9.90 -2.71
C PHE A 177 16.02 11.33 -2.15
N ALA A 178 15.01 12.05 -2.61
CA ALA A 178 14.68 13.38 -2.13
C ALA A 178 13.49 13.32 -1.18
N LEU A 179 13.45 14.22 -0.22
CA LEU A 179 12.27 14.58 0.55
C LEU A 179 11.73 15.88 -0.02
N ASP A 180 10.40 16.00 -0.06
CA ASP A 180 9.73 17.26 -0.40
C ASP A 180 9.50 18.03 0.90
N VAL A 181 10.17 19.17 1.06
CA VAL A 181 10.04 20.08 2.21
C VAL A 181 9.72 21.47 1.66
N ASP A 182 8.58 22.03 2.04
CA ASP A 182 8.09 23.32 1.52
C ASP A 182 8.08 23.38 -0.03
N SER A 183 7.61 22.32 -0.69
CA SER A 183 7.62 22.16 -2.17
C SER A 183 9.01 22.18 -2.82
N ARG A 184 10.08 22.00 -2.04
CA ARG A 184 11.46 21.90 -2.54
C ARG A 184 12.02 20.50 -2.28
N LYS A 185 12.72 19.97 -3.28
CA LYS A 185 13.46 18.72 -3.14
C LYS A 185 14.74 18.95 -2.35
N VAL A 186 14.83 18.32 -1.20
CA VAL A 186 16.03 18.29 -0.35
C VAL A 186 16.48 16.84 -0.16
N TYR A 187 17.78 16.65 0.08
CA TYR A 187 18.42 15.34 0.09
C TYR A 187 19.08 15.07 1.43
N PRO A 188 18.99 13.85 1.98
CA PRO A 188 19.73 13.49 3.19
C PRO A 188 21.25 13.62 3.01
N ALA A 189 21.89 14.43 3.85
CA ALA A 189 23.34 14.63 3.83
C ALA A 189 24.11 13.33 4.09
N ILE A 190 23.49 12.37 4.78
CA ILE A 190 24.10 11.05 5.03
C ILE A 190 24.43 10.29 3.74
N LEU A 191 23.71 10.57 2.64
CA LEU A 191 23.93 9.91 1.34
C LEU A 191 25.21 10.35 0.63
N CYS A 192 25.91 11.37 1.14
CA CYS A 192 27.22 11.82 0.68
C CYS A 192 28.28 11.88 1.78
N ASN A 193 28.01 11.30 2.96
CA ASN A 193 28.98 11.28 4.04
C ASN A 193 30.15 10.35 3.72
N SER A 194 31.33 10.93 3.45
CA SER A 194 32.55 10.19 3.13
C SER A 194 33.08 9.29 4.26
N ALA A 195 32.60 9.47 5.50
CA ALA A 195 32.94 8.59 6.61
C ALA A 195 32.22 7.23 6.55
N LEU A 196 31.18 7.10 5.70
CA LEU A 196 30.41 5.87 5.54
C LEU A 196 30.83 5.11 4.27
N CYS A 197 30.62 3.80 4.26
CA CYS A 197 30.71 3.00 3.03
C CYS A 197 29.57 3.33 2.05
N LEU A 198 29.73 4.39 1.24
CA LEU A 198 28.68 4.92 0.34
C LEU A 198 28.14 3.87 -0.64
N ASP A 199 28.97 2.97 -1.16
CA ASP A 199 28.51 1.90 -2.06
C ASP A 199 27.51 0.96 -1.36
N ARG A 200 27.78 0.59 -0.10
CA ARG A 200 26.89 -0.24 0.70
C ARG A 200 25.63 0.53 1.12
N LEU A 201 25.77 1.81 1.47
CA LEU A 201 24.64 2.70 1.78
C LEU A 201 23.68 2.81 0.61
N TRP A 202 24.17 3.13 -0.59
CA TRP A 202 23.34 3.24 -1.80
C TRP A 202 22.69 1.91 -2.17
N LYS A 203 23.37 0.78 -1.95
CA LYS A 203 22.76 -0.55 -2.11
C LYS A 203 21.60 -0.77 -1.13
N ILE A 204 21.69 -0.28 0.11
CA ILE A 204 20.58 -0.34 1.08
C ILE A 204 19.47 0.64 0.72
N ALA A 205 19.80 1.86 0.30
CA ALA A 205 18.82 2.83 -0.21
C ALA A 205 17.99 2.23 -1.36
N LYS A 206 18.64 1.55 -2.30
CA LYS A 206 17.97 0.76 -3.36
C LYS A 206 17.08 -0.35 -2.82
N VAL A 207 17.44 -0.93 -1.68
CA VAL A 207 16.65 -1.97 -1.01
C VAL A 207 15.33 -1.45 -0.48
N ILE A 208 15.36 -0.27 0.11
CA ILE A 208 14.24 0.35 0.81
C ILE A 208 13.40 1.29 -0.06
N VAL A 209 13.67 1.36 -1.37
CA VAL A 209 12.88 2.14 -2.35
C VAL A 209 11.37 1.96 -2.25
N PRO A 210 10.82 0.77 -1.97
CA PRO A 210 9.36 0.64 -1.87
C PRO A 210 8.72 1.56 -0.82
N ALA A 211 9.46 1.98 0.22
CA ALA A 211 8.94 2.88 1.24
C ALA A 211 8.92 4.35 0.78
N PRO A 212 8.07 5.21 1.38
CA PRO A 212 8.15 6.66 1.18
C PRO A 212 9.50 7.26 1.61
N PRO A 213 9.99 8.34 0.96
CA PRO A 213 11.30 8.92 1.24
C PRO A 213 11.57 9.27 2.72
N ALA A 214 10.58 9.80 3.44
CA ALA A 214 10.73 10.11 4.87
C ALA A 214 11.04 8.84 5.68
N MET A 215 10.29 7.75 5.45
CA MET A 215 10.53 6.49 6.14
C MET A 215 11.86 5.82 5.76
N ARG A 216 12.35 6.06 4.54
CA ARG A 216 13.71 5.61 4.16
C ARG A 216 14.76 6.34 4.98
N LEU A 217 14.58 7.65 5.21
CA LEU A 217 15.49 8.43 6.05
C LEU A 217 15.47 7.89 7.48
N ASP A 218 14.28 7.70 8.08
CA ASP A 218 14.16 7.16 9.44
C ASP A 218 14.75 5.75 9.54
N PHE A 219 14.48 4.89 8.55
CA PHE A 219 15.10 3.56 8.51
C PHE A 219 16.62 3.67 8.57
N LEU A 220 17.24 4.58 7.82
CA LEU A 220 18.70 4.69 7.78
C LEU A 220 19.29 5.25 9.08
N THR A 221 18.59 6.14 9.78
CA THR A 221 19.16 6.92 10.88
C THR A 221 18.68 6.51 12.27
N GLN A 222 17.56 5.80 12.40
CA GLN A 222 17.03 5.41 13.71
C GLN A 222 17.57 4.05 14.16
N ALA A 223 17.84 3.94 15.46
CA ALA A 223 18.16 2.69 16.11
C ALA A 223 16.99 1.70 15.98
N CYS A 224 17.30 0.44 15.76
CA CYS A 224 16.30 -0.61 15.57
C CYS A 224 16.59 -1.81 16.47
N ALA A 225 15.60 -2.24 17.25
CA ALA A 225 15.71 -3.41 18.12
C ALA A 225 16.07 -4.71 17.35
N ALA A 226 15.58 -4.87 16.12
CA ALA A 226 15.93 -6.01 15.26
C ALA A 226 17.40 -6.02 14.81
N LEU A 227 18.10 -4.91 15.01
CA LEU A 227 19.50 -4.68 14.69
C LEU A 227 20.33 -4.36 15.95
N GLU A 228 19.91 -4.92 17.10
CA GLU A 228 20.61 -4.77 18.39
C GLU A 228 20.70 -3.30 18.83
N ASP A 229 19.63 -2.53 18.61
CA ASP A 229 19.52 -1.10 18.93
C ASP A 229 20.57 -0.21 18.24
N ARG A 230 21.15 -0.69 17.14
CA ARG A 230 22.05 0.09 16.27
C ARG A 230 21.28 0.70 15.09
N ALA A 231 21.74 1.85 14.60
CA ALA A 231 21.19 2.42 13.37
C ALA A 231 21.77 1.67 12.15
N PRO A 232 21.00 1.47 11.07
CA PRO A 232 21.49 0.82 9.86
C PRO A 232 22.78 1.39 9.27
N VAL A 233 23.00 2.71 9.41
CA VAL A 233 24.23 3.35 8.92
C VAL A 233 25.49 2.90 9.67
N ASP A 234 25.35 2.46 10.92
CA ASP A 234 26.46 1.97 11.74
C ASP A 234 26.87 0.54 11.36
N LEU A 235 26.03 -0.17 10.60
CA LEU A 235 26.24 -1.56 10.19
C LEU A 235 26.87 -1.70 8.81
N LEU A 236 27.27 -0.58 8.20
CA LEU A 236 27.73 -0.56 6.82
C LEU A 236 29.15 -1.09 6.65
N ASP A 237 30.03 -0.97 7.64
CA ASP A 237 31.46 -1.26 7.46
C ASP A 237 31.81 -2.75 7.61
N ASP A 238 31.14 -3.45 8.54
CA ASP A 238 31.36 -4.88 8.76
C ASP A 238 30.56 -5.77 7.78
N ASP A 239 31.19 -6.81 7.26
CA ASP A 239 30.57 -7.71 6.26
C ASP A 239 29.42 -8.55 6.81
N ARG A 240 29.53 -8.96 8.08
CA ARG A 240 28.50 -9.78 8.74
C ARG A 240 27.30 -8.90 9.08
N ASP A 241 27.54 -7.75 9.69
CA ASP A 241 26.51 -6.76 10.03
C ASP A 241 25.81 -6.26 8.76
N TYR A 242 26.55 -5.96 7.70
CA TYR A 242 25.97 -5.55 6.42
C TYR A 242 25.06 -6.63 5.80
N LYS A 243 25.43 -7.92 5.92
CA LYS A 243 24.58 -9.04 5.47
C LYS A 243 23.29 -9.10 6.28
N GLN A 244 23.36 -8.93 7.59
CA GLN A 244 22.19 -8.90 8.48
C GLN A 244 21.30 -7.70 8.13
N LEU A 245 21.87 -6.50 8.01
CA LEU A 245 21.15 -5.30 7.60
C LEU A 245 20.45 -5.51 6.26
N ARG A 246 21.15 -6.08 5.27
CA ARG A 246 20.55 -6.32 3.94
C ARG A 246 19.40 -7.33 3.97
N ALA A 247 19.46 -8.32 4.86
CA ALA A 247 18.35 -9.26 5.05
C ALA A 247 17.15 -8.55 5.71
N TYR A 248 17.40 -7.78 6.77
CA TYR A 248 16.40 -6.99 7.47
C TYR A 248 15.74 -5.97 6.55
N ALA A 249 16.52 -5.17 5.82
CA ALA A 249 16.04 -4.16 4.88
C ALA A 249 15.12 -4.74 3.80
N LYS A 250 15.35 -5.99 3.36
CA LYS A 250 14.45 -6.67 2.40
C LYS A 250 13.12 -7.07 3.02
N GLY A 251 13.13 -7.50 4.28
CA GLY A 251 11.91 -7.80 5.03
C GLY A 251 11.10 -6.52 5.26
N TRP A 252 11.76 -5.51 5.81
CA TRP A 252 11.18 -4.19 6.05
C TRP A 252 10.59 -3.57 4.75
N ALA A 253 11.35 -3.56 3.66
CA ALA A 253 10.89 -3.01 2.38
C ALA A 253 9.69 -3.77 1.80
N SER A 254 9.51 -5.05 2.15
CA SER A 254 8.36 -5.83 1.67
C SER A 254 7.04 -5.40 2.30
N GLU A 255 7.07 -4.69 3.43
CA GLU A 255 5.85 -4.18 4.08
C GLU A 255 5.21 -3.02 3.32
N PHE A 256 6.00 -2.33 2.49
CA PHE A 256 5.54 -1.15 1.73
C PHE A 256 4.94 -1.49 0.37
N SER A 257 4.89 -2.77 0.01
CA SER A 257 4.25 -3.17 -1.24
C SER A 257 3.56 -4.51 -1.07
N ARG A 258 2.33 -4.59 -1.57
CA ARG A 258 1.57 -5.83 -1.62
C ARG A 258 1.36 -6.22 -3.08
N THR A 259 1.59 -7.50 -3.36
CA THR A 259 1.16 -8.10 -4.62
C THR A 259 -0.16 -8.78 -4.38
N ALA A 260 -1.17 -8.42 -5.14
CA ALA A 260 -2.47 -9.06 -5.13
C ALA A 260 -2.66 -9.88 -6.41
N VAL A 261 -3.35 -11.00 -6.30
CA VAL A 261 -3.87 -11.73 -7.45
C VAL A 261 -5.38 -11.74 -7.32
N VAL A 262 -6.03 -11.21 -8.34
CA VAL A 262 -7.47 -11.06 -8.40
C VAL A 262 -7.98 -11.87 -9.57
N VAL A 263 -9.05 -12.62 -9.35
CA VAL A 263 -9.66 -13.50 -10.34
C VAL A 263 -11.12 -13.09 -10.50
N TRP A 264 -11.55 -12.95 -11.76
CA TRP A 264 -12.94 -12.66 -12.14
C TRP A 264 -13.46 -13.74 -13.07
N ASP A 265 -14.79 -13.85 -13.13
CA ASP A 265 -15.47 -14.58 -14.18
C ASP A 265 -15.39 -13.78 -15.49
N ALA A 266 -14.80 -14.37 -16.52
CA ALA A 266 -14.62 -13.72 -17.82
C ALA A 266 -15.94 -13.53 -18.58
N ASP A 267 -16.98 -14.27 -18.24
CA ASP A 267 -18.29 -14.19 -18.89
C ASP A 267 -19.20 -13.14 -18.22
N THR A 268 -18.69 -12.42 -17.21
CA THR A 268 -19.41 -11.34 -16.54
C THR A 268 -19.77 -10.23 -17.53
N ARG A 269 -21.05 -9.84 -17.55
CA ARG A 269 -21.56 -8.74 -18.41
C ARG A 269 -21.30 -7.34 -17.85
N GLU A 270 -20.89 -7.26 -16.60
CA GLU A 270 -20.49 -6.01 -15.94
C GLU A 270 -19.06 -5.65 -16.32
N GLU A 271 -18.76 -4.36 -16.30
CA GLU A 271 -17.39 -3.88 -16.41
C GLU A 271 -16.57 -4.46 -15.24
N LEU A 272 -15.35 -4.95 -15.50
CA LEU A 272 -14.52 -5.61 -14.47
C LEU A 272 -14.24 -4.70 -13.26
N SER A 273 -14.28 -3.38 -13.45
CA SER A 273 -14.15 -2.38 -12.39
C SER A 273 -15.32 -2.37 -11.39
N LEU A 274 -16.48 -2.89 -11.81
CA LEU A 274 -17.72 -2.99 -11.02
C LEU A 274 -18.01 -4.43 -10.60
N ALA A 275 -17.50 -5.41 -11.35
CA ALA A 275 -17.70 -6.82 -11.08
C ALA A 275 -17.00 -7.27 -9.79
N LYS A 276 -17.70 -8.06 -8.99
CA LYS A 276 -17.12 -8.69 -7.80
C LYS A 276 -16.15 -9.81 -8.20
N PRO A 277 -14.91 -9.81 -7.70
CA PRO A 277 -13.97 -10.89 -7.98
C PRO A 277 -14.45 -12.21 -7.38
N ILE A 278 -14.24 -13.31 -8.10
CA ILE A 278 -14.55 -14.67 -7.63
C ILE A 278 -13.52 -15.14 -6.60
N TYR A 279 -12.29 -14.65 -6.70
CA TYR A 279 -11.22 -14.95 -5.77
C TYR A 279 -10.19 -13.84 -5.73
N THR A 280 -9.66 -13.59 -4.55
CA THR A 280 -8.56 -12.66 -4.33
C THR A 280 -7.58 -13.27 -3.35
N CYS A 281 -6.31 -12.98 -3.55
CA CYS A 281 -5.29 -13.17 -2.52
C CYS A 281 -4.29 -12.02 -2.55
N SER A 282 -3.55 -11.80 -1.46
CA SER A 282 -2.42 -10.88 -1.47
C SER A 282 -1.31 -11.26 -0.51
N ALA A 283 -0.12 -10.72 -0.73
CA ALA A 283 1.01 -10.84 0.19
C ALA A 283 1.91 -9.60 0.14
N ALA A 284 2.42 -9.19 1.29
CA ALA A 284 3.46 -8.16 1.42
C ALA A 284 4.78 -8.68 0.84
N LEU A 285 5.21 -8.10 -0.28
CA LEU A 285 6.31 -8.62 -1.09
C LEU A 285 7.09 -7.47 -1.74
N ASP A 286 8.42 -7.56 -1.65
CA ASP A 286 9.32 -6.62 -2.31
C ASP A 286 9.08 -6.60 -3.83
N PRO A 287 8.66 -5.46 -4.42
CA PRO A 287 8.22 -5.37 -5.81
C PRO A 287 9.33 -5.63 -6.81
N ARG A 288 10.59 -5.57 -6.37
CA ARG A 288 11.78 -5.85 -7.20
C ARG A 288 12.00 -7.34 -7.41
N ARG A 289 11.29 -8.20 -6.69
CA ARG A 289 11.25 -9.63 -7.00
C ARG A 289 10.52 -9.83 -8.33
N PRO A 290 10.94 -10.82 -9.15
CA PRO A 290 10.27 -11.11 -10.42
C PRO A 290 8.77 -11.31 -10.22
N LEU A 291 7.95 -10.70 -11.08
CA LEU A 291 6.49 -10.65 -10.98
C LEU A 291 5.87 -12.03 -10.72
N TRP A 292 6.22 -13.04 -11.52
CA TRP A 292 5.68 -14.40 -11.39
C TRP A 292 6.06 -15.08 -10.08
N ARG A 293 7.23 -14.74 -9.52
CA ARG A 293 7.60 -15.23 -8.18
C ARG A 293 6.77 -14.55 -7.11
N ARG A 294 6.44 -13.25 -7.26
CA ARG A 294 5.58 -12.55 -6.32
C ARG A 294 4.15 -13.09 -6.36
N ALA A 295 3.57 -13.19 -7.55
CA ALA A 295 2.22 -13.72 -7.76
C ALA A 295 2.09 -15.16 -7.21
N LEU A 296 3.09 -16.01 -7.45
CA LEU A 296 3.11 -17.38 -6.91
C LEU A 296 3.20 -17.41 -5.38
N ILE A 297 3.98 -16.52 -4.77
CA ILE A 297 4.03 -16.42 -3.30
C ILE A 297 2.68 -15.93 -2.77
N ALA A 298 2.05 -14.94 -3.42
CA ALA A 298 0.73 -14.43 -3.01
C ALA A 298 -0.35 -15.54 -3.05
N ILE A 299 -0.43 -16.33 -4.13
CA ILE A 299 -1.39 -17.45 -4.26
C ILE A 299 -1.18 -18.53 -3.20
N ARG A 300 0.07 -18.72 -2.74
CA ARG A 300 0.43 -19.74 -1.72
C ARG A 300 0.43 -19.19 -0.29
N ALA A 301 0.34 -17.88 -0.12
CA ALA A 301 0.42 -17.25 1.18
C ALA A 301 -0.91 -17.47 1.92
N PRO A 302 -0.87 -17.90 3.19
CA PRO A 302 -2.07 -17.92 4.01
C PRO A 302 -2.48 -16.48 4.41
N GLY A 303 -3.77 -16.27 4.67
CA GLY A 303 -4.24 -15.17 5.52
C GLY A 303 -4.91 -13.98 4.84
N TYR A 304 -4.57 -13.66 3.59
CA TYR A 304 -5.20 -12.55 2.86
C TYR A 304 -5.95 -13.05 1.63
N THR A 305 -6.79 -14.07 1.81
CA THR A 305 -7.52 -14.74 0.74
C THR A 305 -9.03 -14.58 0.93
N GLN A 306 -9.74 -14.23 -0.14
CA GLN A 306 -11.20 -14.18 -0.13
C GLN A 306 -11.78 -14.78 -1.43
N PRO A 307 -12.71 -15.74 -1.35
CA PRO A 307 -13.12 -16.48 -0.14
C PRO A 307 -11.95 -17.29 0.48
N VAL A 308 -12.13 -17.72 1.73
CA VAL A 308 -11.12 -18.51 2.48
C VAL A 308 -10.86 -19.85 1.79
N GLU A 309 -11.91 -20.54 1.38
CA GLU A 309 -11.81 -21.72 0.54
C GLU A 309 -11.83 -21.34 -0.94
N ALA A 310 -10.83 -21.78 -1.68
CA ALA A 310 -10.73 -21.48 -3.10
C ALA A 310 -11.88 -22.15 -3.87
N PRO A 311 -12.70 -21.38 -4.63
CA PRO A 311 -13.79 -21.96 -5.39
C PRO A 311 -13.27 -22.82 -6.55
N PRO A 312 -14.11 -23.75 -7.07
CA PRO A 312 -13.83 -24.44 -8.32
C PRO A 312 -13.52 -23.44 -9.45
N ALA A 313 -12.56 -23.79 -10.31
CA ALA A 313 -12.22 -22.96 -11.47
C ALA A 313 -13.39 -22.95 -12.47
N LEU A 314 -13.71 -21.76 -12.97
CA LEU A 314 -14.68 -21.56 -14.04
C LEU A 314 -14.09 -21.96 -15.40
N ALA A 315 -14.97 -22.19 -16.38
CA ALA A 315 -14.56 -22.50 -17.75
C ALA A 315 -13.83 -21.33 -18.43
N SER A 316 -14.17 -20.11 -18.05
CA SER A 316 -13.58 -18.86 -18.55
C SER A 316 -13.31 -17.95 -17.35
N MET A 317 -12.10 -17.45 -17.18
CA MET A 317 -11.76 -16.54 -16.08
C MET A 317 -10.70 -15.53 -16.50
N VAL A 318 -10.72 -14.37 -15.86
CA VAL A 318 -9.66 -13.36 -15.97
C VAL A 318 -8.84 -13.37 -14.69
N ILE A 319 -7.52 -13.45 -14.81
CA ILE A 319 -6.60 -13.33 -13.68
C ILE A 319 -5.78 -12.05 -13.87
N VAL A 320 -5.77 -11.16 -12.88
CA VAL A 320 -4.93 -9.95 -12.88
C VAL A 320 -3.97 -10.02 -11.68
N VAL A 321 -2.72 -9.66 -11.92
CA VAL A 321 -1.74 -9.42 -10.87
C VAL A 321 -1.62 -7.92 -10.69
N GLU A 322 -1.88 -7.47 -9.48
CA GLU A 322 -1.87 -6.05 -9.11
C GLU A 322 -0.84 -5.78 -8.03
N ARG A 323 -0.40 -4.51 -7.97
CA ARG A 323 0.49 -4.03 -6.92
C ARG A 323 -0.15 -2.86 -6.17
N ALA A 324 -0.28 -3.01 -4.86
CA ALA A 324 -0.54 -1.90 -3.94
C ALA A 324 0.79 -1.41 -3.36
N VAL A 325 0.87 -0.10 -3.11
CA VAL A 325 2.01 0.54 -2.45
C VAL A 325 1.50 1.30 -1.24
N ALA A 326 2.14 1.09 -0.09
CA ALA A 326 1.76 1.75 1.15
C ALA A 326 1.80 3.27 0.97
N GLY A 327 0.70 3.94 1.36
CA GLY A 327 0.54 5.39 1.22
C GLY A 327 0.17 5.89 -0.18
N GLN A 328 -0.08 4.99 -1.14
CA GLN A 328 -0.68 5.33 -2.43
C GLN A 328 -2.12 4.84 -2.49
N GLU A 329 -3.01 5.62 -3.11
CA GLU A 329 -4.38 5.20 -3.33
C GLU A 329 -4.46 4.23 -4.53
N GLY A 330 -5.22 3.15 -4.33
CA GLY A 330 -5.51 2.17 -5.37
C GLY A 330 -4.42 1.12 -5.60
N THR A 331 -4.58 0.36 -6.68
CA THR A 331 -3.64 -0.68 -7.13
C THR A 331 -3.21 -0.40 -8.56
N VAL A 332 -2.01 -0.85 -8.91
CA VAL A 332 -1.47 -0.75 -10.27
C VAL A 332 -1.50 -2.15 -10.90
N PRO A 333 -2.23 -2.37 -12.00
CA PRO A 333 -2.21 -3.65 -12.71
C PRO A 333 -0.84 -3.87 -13.34
N GLU A 334 -0.21 -5.02 -13.07
CA GLU A 334 1.10 -5.39 -13.59
C GLU A 334 1.03 -6.48 -14.66
N ALA A 335 -0.02 -7.31 -14.65
CA ALA A 335 -0.30 -8.31 -15.69
C ALA A 335 -1.76 -8.76 -15.68
N GLY A 336 -2.30 -9.11 -16.86
CA GLY A 336 -3.63 -9.68 -17.03
C GLY A 336 -3.62 -10.91 -17.93
N PHE A 337 -4.48 -11.87 -17.61
CA PHE A 337 -4.60 -13.15 -18.31
C PHE A 337 -6.05 -13.49 -18.55
N VAL A 338 -6.37 -13.95 -19.76
CA VAL A 338 -7.62 -14.64 -20.04
C VAL A 338 -7.34 -16.13 -20.08
N CYS A 339 -8.06 -16.88 -19.25
CA CYS A 339 -7.87 -18.31 -19.05
C CYS A 339 -9.12 -19.06 -19.47
N HIS A 340 -8.98 -20.02 -20.37
CA HIS A 340 -10.04 -20.93 -20.77
C HIS A 340 -9.70 -22.36 -20.33
N LEU A 341 -10.57 -22.95 -19.52
CA LEU A 341 -10.42 -24.29 -18.98
C LEU A 341 -11.35 -25.27 -19.72
N ARG A 342 -10.76 -26.25 -20.40
CA ARG A 342 -11.46 -27.36 -21.08
C ARG A 342 -11.12 -28.68 -20.39
N GLY A 343 -11.92 -29.05 -19.39
CA GLY A 343 -11.64 -30.19 -18.54
C GLY A 343 -10.38 -29.97 -17.69
N ARG A 344 -9.23 -30.47 -18.15
CA ARG A 344 -7.92 -30.25 -17.51
C ARG A 344 -6.93 -29.47 -18.36
N ILE A 345 -7.33 -29.04 -19.55
CA ILE A 345 -6.47 -28.27 -20.43
C ILE A 345 -6.78 -26.81 -20.17
N LEU A 346 -5.78 -26.08 -19.69
CA LEU A 346 -5.80 -24.65 -19.51
C LEU A 346 -5.14 -24.02 -20.73
N ALA A 347 -5.91 -23.26 -21.50
CA ALA A 347 -5.39 -22.33 -22.50
C ALA A 347 -5.36 -20.94 -21.88
N THR A 348 -4.21 -20.28 -21.88
CA THR A 348 -4.04 -18.94 -21.33
C THR A 348 -3.51 -18.01 -22.39
N THR A 349 -4.17 -16.87 -22.54
CA THR A 349 -3.70 -15.74 -23.31
C THR A 349 -3.15 -14.68 -22.34
N VAL A 350 -1.89 -14.29 -22.54
CA VAL A 350 -1.27 -13.17 -21.83
C VAL A 350 -1.51 -11.89 -22.61
N HIS A 351 -2.10 -10.89 -21.96
CA HIS A 351 -2.18 -9.54 -22.52
C HIS A 351 -1.03 -8.72 -21.93
N ALA A 352 0.03 -8.55 -22.72
CA ALA A 352 1.09 -7.62 -22.39
C ALA A 352 0.64 -6.18 -22.69
N SER A 353 1.16 -5.21 -21.93
CA SER A 353 0.82 -3.78 -22.08
C SER A 353 1.15 -3.20 -23.46
N ASP A 354 1.99 -3.87 -24.24
CA ASP A 354 2.37 -3.52 -25.62
C ASP A 354 1.46 -4.16 -26.68
N GLY A 355 0.41 -4.89 -26.27
CA GLY A 355 -0.53 -5.56 -27.16
C GLY A 355 -0.03 -6.90 -27.70
N ALA A 356 1.14 -7.40 -27.27
CA ALA A 356 1.60 -8.72 -27.66
C ALA A 356 0.76 -9.82 -26.97
N GLU A 357 0.24 -10.73 -27.78
CA GLU A 357 -0.53 -11.88 -27.32
C GLU A 357 0.34 -13.13 -27.29
N ILE A 358 0.53 -13.72 -26.11
CA ILE A 358 1.22 -15.00 -25.97
C ILE A 358 0.20 -16.03 -25.48
N SER A 359 -0.05 -17.04 -26.30
CA SER A 359 -0.91 -18.18 -25.94
C SER A 359 -0.08 -19.35 -25.43
N HIS A 360 -0.53 -19.94 -24.32
CA HIS A 360 0.06 -21.12 -23.71
C HIS A 360 -1.01 -22.14 -23.38
N GLU A 361 -0.76 -23.40 -23.72
CA GLU A 361 -1.58 -24.52 -23.26
C GLU A 361 -0.82 -25.35 -22.24
N MET A 362 -1.52 -25.75 -21.17
CA MET A 362 -0.98 -26.68 -20.18
C MET A 362 -2.04 -27.62 -19.64
N LYS A 363 -1.61 -28.82 -19.25
CA LYS A 363 -2.48 -29.80 -18.61
C LYS A 363 -2.35 -29.71 -17.09
N LEU A 364 -3.46 -29.50 -16.41
CA LEU A 364 -3.57 -29.47 -14.97
C LEU A 364 -3.53 -30.90 -14.39
N THR A 365 -2.96 -31.03 -13.19
CA THR A 365 -2.80 -32.31 -12.49
C THR A 365 -4.12 -32.76 -11.84
N THR A 366 -4.86 -31.82 -11.25
CA THR A 366 -6.14 -32.04 -10.58
C THR A 366 -7.29 -32.29 -11.57
N LYS A 367 -8.22 -33.17 -11.19
CA LYS A 367 -9.40 -33.49 -12.03
C LYS A 367 -10.44 -32.37 -12.02
N GLN A 368 -10.58 -31.72 -10.87
CA GLN A 368 -11.50 -30.61 -10.60
C GLN A 368 -10.64 -29.49 -10.02
N PRO A 369 -9.97 -28.69 -10.88
CA PRO A 369 -9.08 -27.65 -10.41
C PRO A 369 -9.87 -26.51 -9.76
N THR A 370 -9.29 -25.93 -8.72
CA THR A 370 -9.72 -24.66 -8.14
C THR A 370 -9.09 -23.48 -8.88
N VAL A 371 -9.57 -22.27 -8.63
CA VAL A 371 -8.93 -21.03 -9.11
C VAL A 371 -7.46 -20.93 -8.67
N VAL A 372 -7.14 -21.42 -7.47
CA VAL A 372 -5.77 -21.45 -6.94
C VAL A 372 -4.90 -22.44 -7.71
N ASP A 373 -5.40 -23.63 -8.03
CA ASP A 373 -4.67 -24.62 -8.83
C ASP A 373 -4.28 -24.07 -10.21
N VAL A 374 -5.22 -23.34 -10.84
CA VAL A 374 -5.01 -22.71 -12.14
C VAL A 374 -3.95 -21.61 -12.05
N ALA A 375 -4.09 -20.70 -11.08
CA ALA A 375 -3.15 -19.60 -10.91
C ALA A 375 -1.74 -20.11 -10.53
N ASP A 376 -1.64 -21.12 -9.66
CA ASP A 376 -0.36 -21.75 -9.29
C ASP A 376 0.35 -22.37 -10.50
N ALA A 377 -0.38 -23.16 -11.30
CA ALA A 377 0.14 -23.77 -12.52
C ALA A 377 0.64 -22.72 -13.51
N LEU A 378 -0.16 -21.67 -13.72
CA LEU A 378 0.16 -20.56 -14.61
C LEU A 378 1.44 -19.83 -14.17
N PHE A 379 1.50 -19.35 -12.93
CA PHE A 379 2.68 -18.61 -12.44
C PHE A 379 3.93 -19.48 -12.34
N THR A 380 3.76 -20.78 -12.07
CA THR A 380 4.85 -21.76 -12.11
C THR A 380 5.39 -21.92 -13.53
N LEU A 381 4.53 -21.98 -14.55
CA LEU A 381 4.96 -22.02 -15.96
C LEU A 381 5.70 -20.74 -16.36
N LEU A 382 5.09 -19.57 -16.11
CA LEU A 382 5.67 -18.28 -16.47
C LEU A 382 7.00 -18.03 -15.77
N GLY A 383 7.13 -18.46 -14.51
CA GLY A 383 8.38 -18.42 -13.76
C GLY A 383 9.50 -19.28 -14.37
N LYS A 384 9.17 -20.34 -15.11
CA LYS A 384 10.15 -21.16 -15.85
C LYS A 384 10.48 -20.56 -17.22
N VAL A 385 9.49 -20.01 -17.92
CA VAL A 385 9.67 -19.37 -19.23
C VAL A 385 10.60 -18.16 -19.11
N ASN A 386 10.38 -17.30 -18.11
CA ASN A 386 11.23 -16.12 -17.89
C ASN A 386 12.69 -16.51 -17.63
N ARG A 387 12.94 -17.55 -16.81
CA ARG A 387 14.30 -18.05 -16.58
C ARG A 387 14.97 -18.52 -17.87
N ARG A 388 14.22 -19.11 -18.81
CA ARG A 388 14.78 -19.54 -20.10
C ARG A 388 15.09 -18.36 -21.01
N ALA A 389 14.25 -17.32 -21.03
CA ALA A 389 14.52 -16.09 -21.76
C ALA A 389 15.74 -15.34 -21.18
N ASP A 390 15.85 -15.25 -19.86
CA ASP A 390 17.00 -14.66 -19.17
C ASP A 390 18.30 -15.46 -19.40
N LEU A 391 18.21 -16.80 -19.44
CA LEU A 391 19.36 -17.67 -19.76
C LEU A 391 19.76 -17.60 -21.25
N ALA A 392 18.80 -17.43 -22.16
CA ALA A 392 19.06 -17.29 -23.59
C ALA A 392 19.76 -15.95 -23.89
N THR A 393 19.28 -14.85 -23.29
CA THR A 393 19.89 -13.51 -23.42
C THR A 393 21.25 -13.43 -22.71
N SER A 394 21.41 -14.10 -21.57
CA SER A 394 22.69 -14.26 -20.86
C SER A 394 23.75 -15.01 -21.68
N LYS A 395 23.38 -16.10 -22.37
CA LYS A 395 24.28 -16.87 -23.24
C LYS A 395 24.71 -16.13 -24.52
N VAL A 396 23.91 -15.17 -24.99
CA VAL A 396 24.30 -14.30 -26.12
C VAL A 396 25.36 -13.28 -25.68
N ARG A 397 25.42 -12.93 -24.39
CA ARG A 397 26.35 -11.90 -23.88
C ARG A 397 27.76 -12.42 -23.55
N THR A 398 28.02 -13.74 -23.58
CA THR A 398 29.34 -14.33 -23.30
C THR A 398 30.19 -14.65 -24.53
N LYS A 399 29.70 -14.40 -25.76
CA LYS A 399 30.55 -14.42 -26.97
C LYS A 399 31.11 -13.03 -27.29
N LYS A 400 31.90 -12.44 -26.39
CA LYS A 400 32.88 -11.43 -26.81
C LYS A 400 34.09 -12.20 -27.37
N GLY A 401 34.21 -12.20 -28.69
CA GLY A 401 35.38 -12.71 -29.40
C GLY A 401 36.68 -12.02 -28.94
N PRO A 402 37.84 -12.61 -29.24
CA PRO A 402 39.13 -12.10 -28.78
C PRO A 402 39.37 -10.71 -29.37
N VAL A 403 39.55 -9.72 -28.50
CA VAL A 403 39.97 -8.38 -28.91
C VAL A 403 41.39 -8.49 -29.46
N ALA A 404 41.51 -8.24 -30.76
CA ALA A 404 42.77 -8.18 -31.48
C ALA A 404 43.70 -7.12 -30.87
N GLY A 405 45.00 -7.43 -30.92
CA GLY A 405 46.08 -6.77 -30.20
C GLY A 405 46.17 -5.25 -30.36
N LEU A 406 46.34 -4.56 -29.23
CA LEU A 406 47.09 -3.32 -29.18
C LEU A 406 48.58 -3.64 -29.23
N LYS A 407 49.22 -3.30 -30.35
CA LYS A 407 50.67 -3.22 -30.49
C LYS A 407 51.22 -2.22 -29.48
N LYS A 408 52.01 -2.70 -28.51
CA LYS A 408 52.91 -1.87 -27.71
C LYS A 408 54.09 -1.47 -28.60
N THR A 409 54.14 -0.22 -29.05
CA THR A 409 55.35 0.37 -29.62
C THR A 409 56.28 0.79 -28.48
N SER A 410 57.40 0.09 -28.40
CA SER A 410 58.56 0.39 -27.58
C SER A 410 59.26 1.66 -28.09
N SER A 411 59.39 2.67 -27.23
CA SER A 411 60.36 3.75 -27.41
C SER A 411 61.43 3.62 -26.33
N ARG A 412 62.57 3.07 -26.73
CA ARG A 412 63.78 2.95 -25.91
C ARG A 412 64.76 4.01 -26.41
N ARG A 413 64.70 5.21 -25.83
CA ARG A 413 65.69 6.28 -26.06
C ARG A 413 66.99 5.90 -25.33
N ARG A 414 68.03 5.58 -26.10
CA ARG A 414 69.42 5.56 -25.64
C ARG A 414 69.91 7.01 -25.56
N HIS A 415 70.35 7.45 -24.38
CA HIS A 415 71.30 8.55 -24.28
C HIS A 415 72.72 7.98 -24.39
N LYS A 416 73.47 8.49 -25.36
CA LYS A 416 74.93 8.62 -25.32
C LYS A 416 75.20 10.13 -25.34
N GLY A 417 76.14 10.55 -24.49
CA GLY A 417 76.51 11.93 -24.21
C GLY A 417 77.14 11.93 -22.85
#